data_AF-A0A6I5P803-F1
#
_entry.id   AF-A0A6I5P803-F1
#
_cell.length_a   1.000
_cell.length_b   1.000
_cell.length_c   1.000
_cell.angle_alpha   90.00
_cell.angle_beta   90.00
_cell.angle_gamma   90.00
#
_symmetry.space_group_name_H-M   'P 1'
#
loop_
_entity.id
_entity.type
_entity.pdbx_description
1 polymer ?
#
loop_
_entity_poly.entity_id
_entity_poly.type
_entity_poly.pdbx_seq_one_letter_code
_entity_poly.pdbx_strand_id
1 'polypeptide(L)'
;MQRSLTPDFILQVLVQNGSTEFSADYRRLMEIYCVVKIGGTLTQIAAAQRLEATERAALLAEIAAVPTQASTESRVAALRQEIQEVERSVAHRIAYLQSIDPQEERNVHSCLSLIDAHFANLGTSPA
;
A
#
# COMPACT_ATOMS: atom_id res chain seq x y z
N MET A 1 -18.52 0.18 13.28
CA MET A 1 -18.32 -1.05 12.48
C MET A 1 -18.25 -0.62 11.02
N GLN A 2 -17.13 -0.89 10.35
CA GLN A 2 -16.97 -0.62 8.92
C GLN A 2 -17.79 -1.67 8.15
N ARG A 3 -18.58 -1.26 7.17
CA ARG A 3 -19.39 -2.19 6.36
C ARG A 3 -18.46 -2.90 5.37
N SER A 4 -18.59 -4.22 5.25
CA SER A 4 -17.81 -5.00 4.28
C SER A 4 -18.15 -4.57 2.84
N LEU A 5 -17.12 -4.45 2.00
CA LEU A 5 -17.26 -4.14 0.58
C LEU A 5 -17.84 -5.33 -0.21
N THR A 6 -19.15 -5.53 -0.14
CA THR A 6 -19.88 -6.44 -1.03
C THR A 6 -20.05 -5.81 -2.42
N PRO A 7 -20.26 -6.60 -3.49
CA PRO A 7 -20.44 -6.06 -4.84
C PRO A 7 -21.54 -4.98 -4.95
N ASP A 8 -22.71 -5.22 -4.34
CA ASP A 8 -23.81 -4.26 -4.33
C ASP A 8 -23.43 -2.97 -3.58
N PHE A 9 -22.69 -3.10 -2.48
CA PHE A 9 -22.25 -1.96 -1.71
C PHE A 9 -21.18 -1.15 -2.45
N ILE A 10 -20.27 -1.80 -3.17
CA ILE A 10 -19.30 -1.14 -4.05
C ILE A 10 -20.03 -0.27 -5.08
N LEU A 11 -21.04 -0.81 -5.76
CA LEU A 11 -21.85 -0.03 -6.72
C LEU A 11 -22.53 1.17 -6.06
N GLN A 12 -23.12 0.97 -4.89
CA GLN A 12 -23.73 2.06 -4.14
C GLN A 12 -22.72 3.15 -3.80
N VAL A 13 -21.53 2.76 -3.32
CA VAL A 13 -20.45 3.69 -3.00
C VAL A 13 -20.03 4.47 -4.26
N LEU A 14 -19.84 3.82 -5.41
CA LEU A 14 -19.47 4.50 -6.65
C LEU A 14 -20.52 5.52 -7.11
N VAL A 15 -21.82 5.22 -6.99
CA VAL A 15 -22.91 6.13 -7.40
C VAL A 15 -23.06 7.32 -6.45
N GLN A 16 -22.75 7.16 -5.17
CA GLN A 16 -22.99 8.17 -4.14
C GLN A 16 -21.88 9.24 -4.01
N ASN A 17 -20.70 9.04 -4.61
CA ASN A 17 -19.58 9.98 -4.46
C ASN A 17 -19.64 11.19 -5.42
N GLY A 18 -20.70 11.99 -5.29
CA GLY A 18 -20.87 13.30 -5.93
C GLY A 18 -20.66 14.50 -5.01
N SER A 19 -20.24 14.30 -3.75
CA SER A 19 -20.07 15.34 -2.72
C SER A 19 -18.60 15.75 -2.51
N THR A 20 -18.37 16.98 -2.04
CA THR A 20 -17.04 17.59 -1.82
C THR A 20 -16.14 16.87 -0.80
N GLU A 21 -16.68 15.97 0.02
CA GLU A 21 -15.92 15.10 0.91
C GLU A 21 -16.20 13.62 0.61
N PHE A 22 -15.12 12.85 0.47
CA PHE A 22 -15.20 11.41 0.28
C PHE A 22 -15.63 10.69 1.56
N SER A 23 -16.56 9.74 1.45
CA SER A 23 -16.97 8.91 2.58
C SER A 23 -15.86 7.96 3.03
N ALA A 24 -15.93 7.46 4.28
CA ALA A 24 -15.00 6.45 4.77
C ALA A 24 -15.07 5.15 3.94
N ASP A 25 -16.26 4.81 3.45
CA ASP A 25 -16.48 3.63 2.60
C ASP A 25 -15.84 3.81 1.22
N TYR A 26 -15.89 5.02 0.65
CA TYR A 26 -15.16 5.33 -0.58
C TYR A 26 -13.66 5.24 -0.39
N ARG A 27 -13.12 5.82 0.69
CA ARG A 27 -11.69 5.70 1.01
C ARG A 27 -11.26 4.24 1.12
N ARG A 28 -12.04 3.42 1.82
CA ARG A 28 -11.78 1.98 1.96
C ARG A 28 -11.84 1.25 0.61
N LEU A 29 -12.83 1.56 -0.23
CA LEU A 29 -12.91 1.01 -1.59
C LEU A 29 -11.67 1.38 -2.41
N MET A 30 -11.24 2.64 -2.37
CA MET A 30 -10.05 3.12 -3.09
C MET A 30 -8.76 2.47 -2.61
N GLU A 31 -8.61 2.32 -1.29
CA GLU A 31 -7.49 1.62 -0.68
C GLU A 31 -7.34 0.19 -1.22
N ILE A 32 -8.42 -0.60 -1.23
CA ILE A 32 -8.38 -1.98 -1.71
C ILE A 32 -8.30 -2.03 -3.24
N TYR A 33 -8.98 -1.13 -3.94
CA TYR A 33 -8.90 -1.02 -5.41
C TYR A 33 -7.45 -0.79 -5.87
N CYS A 34 -6.71 0.14 -5.25
CA CYS A 34 -5.29 0.35 -5.53
C CYS A 34 -4.46 -0.90 -5.24
N VAL A 35 -4.81 -1.67 -4.20
CA VAL A 35 -4.12 -2.93 -3.90
C VAL A 35 -4.35 -3.97 -4.99
N VAL A 36 -5.60 -4.20 -5.35
CA VAL A 36 -6.03 -5.14 -6.38
C VAL A 36 -5.44 -4.77 -7.75
N LYS A 37 -5.47 -3.48 -8.11
CA LYS A 37 -5.00 -2.99 -9.42
C LYS A 37 -3.51 -3.29 -9.67
N ILE A 38 -2.71 -3.36 -8.61
CA ILE A 38 -1.26 -3.62 -8.67
C ILE A 38 -0.95 -5.10 -8.37
N GLY A 39 -1.96 -5.98 -8.41
CA GLY A 39 -1.77 -7.45 -8.31
C GLY A 39 -2.12 -8.07 -6.96
N GLY A 40 -2.76 -7.33 -6.06
CA GLY A 40 -3.32 -7.86 -4.82
C GLY A 40 -2.37 -7.86 -3.62
N THR A 41 -2.91 -8.23 -2.46
CA THR A 41 -2.23 -8.19 -1.16
C THR A 41 -0.98 -9.05 -1.14
N LEU A 42 -1.07 -10.31 -1.58
CA LEU A 42 0.05 -11.25 -1.60
C LEU A 42 1.22 -10.76 -2.47
N THR A 43 0.92 -10.22 -3.66
CA THR A 43 1.93 -9.66 -4.56
C THR A 43 2.65 -8.48 -3.93
N GLN A 44 1.90 -7.60 -3.24
CA GLN A 44 2.48 -6.44 -2.58
C GLN A 44 3.25 -6.79 -1.31
N ILE A 45 2.83 -7.79 -0.55
CA ILE A 45 3.60 -8.30 0.59
C ILE A 45 4.95 -8.84 0.10
N ALA A 46 4.95 -9.67 -0.95
CA ALA A 46 6.18 -10.18 -1.55
C ALA A 46 7.08 -9.05 -2.08
N ALA A 47 6.50 -8.01 -2.68
CA ALA A 47 7.25 -6.84 -3.12
C ALA A 47 7.87 -6.06 -1.95
N ALA A 48 7.12 -5.85 -0.86
CA ALA A 48 7.60 -5.16 0.34
C ALA A 48 8.75 -5.92 1.02
N GLN A 49 8.65 -7.24 1.12
CA GLN A 49 9.72 -8.10 1.67
C GLN A 49 10.99 -8.06 0.80
N ARG A 50 10.84 -8.05 -0.53
CA ARG A 50 11.99 -7.91 -1.44
C ARG A 50 12.65 -6.54 -1.31
N LEU A 51 11.86 -5.47 -1.16
CA LEU A 51 12.37 -4.12 -0.94
C LEU A 51 13.19 -4.07 0.36
N GLU A 52 12.63 -4.56 1.47
CA GLU A 52 13.32 -4.64 2.76
C GLU A 52 14.67 -5.37 2.64
N ALA A 53 14.67 -6.56 2.03
CA ALA A 53 15.89 -7.35 1.85
C ALA A 53 16.94 -6.60 1.02
N THR A 54 16.51 -5.88 -0.02
CA THR A 54 17.40 -5.12 -0.92
C THR A 54 18.00 -3.91 -0.20
N GLU A 55 17.18 -3.10 0.43
CA GLU A 55 17.61 -1.89 1.16
C GLU A 55 18.51 -2.26 2.34
N ARG A 56 18.12 -3.28 3.11
CA ARG A 56 18.93 -3.80 4.21
C ARG A 56 20.29 -4.30 3.73
N ALA A 57 20.34 -5.04 2.63
CA ALA A 57 21.60 -5.50 2.06
C ALA A 57 22.50 -4.33 1.60
N ALA A 58 21.91 -3.31 0.97
CA ALA A 58 22.63 -2.11 0.55
C ALA A 58 23.23 -1.35 1.74
N LEU A 59 22.44 -1.12 2.80
CA LEU A 59 22.89 -0.44 4.02
C LEU A 59 23.97 -1.24 4.77
N LEU A 60 23.85 -2.58 4.81
CA LEU A 60 24.89 -3.43 5.39
C LEU A 60 26.19 -3.39 4.59
N ALA A 61 26.10 -3.35 3.26
CA ALA A 61 27.26 -3.19 2.39
C ALA A 61 27.92 -1.82 2.60
N GLU A 62 27.13 -0.76 2.79
CA GLU A 62 27.66 0.57 3.12
C GLU A 62 28.39 0.53 4.46
N ILE A 63 27.79 -0.04 5.52
CA ILE A 63 28.43 -0.20 6.83
C ILE A 63 29.78 -0.92 6.69
N ALA A 64 29.84 -1.99 5.90
CA ALA A 64 31.07 -2.76 5.69
C ALA A 64 32.16 -1.96 4.94
N ALA A 65 31.77 -0.98 4.12
CA ALA A 65 32.69 -0.09 3.41
C ALA A 65 33.16 1.11 4.26
N VAL A 66 32.55 1.35 5.43
CA VAL A 66 32.93 2.46 6.30
C VAL A 66 34.32 2.17 6.95
N PRO A 67 35.33 3.04 6.76
CA PRO A 67 36.66 2.85 7.35
C PRO A 67 36.65 3.03 8.88
N THR A 68 37.53 2.32 9.60
CA THR A 68 37.59 2.34 11.07
C THR A 68 38.31 3.60 11.59
N GLN A 69 37.56 4.64 11.94
CA GLN A 69 38.03 5.91 12.51
C GLN A 69 37.02 6.42 13.55
N ALA A 70 37.40 7.34 14.43
CA ALA A 70 36.50 7.81 15.50
C ALA A 70 35.24 8.54 14.98
N SER A 71 35.33 9.21 13.82
CA SER A 71 34.18 9.89 13.19
C SER A 71 33.22 8.93 12.48
N THR A 72 33.64 7.69 12.22
CA THR A 72 32.83 6.70 11.49
C THR A 72 31.90 5.88 12.39
N GLU A 73 32.11 5.85 13.71
CA GLU A 73 31.16 5.25 14.66
C GLU A 73 29.78 5.90 14.57
N SER A 74 29.74 7.24 14.47
CA SER A 74 28.49 8.01 14.29
C SER A 74 27.78 7.65 12.98
N ARG A 75 28.54 7.47 11.89
CA ARG A 75 27.98 7.07 10.59
C ARG A 75 27.44 5.65 10.60
N VAL A 76 28.15 4.70 11.21
CA VAL A 76 27.68 3.32 11.36
C VAL A 76 26.42 3.28 12.22
N ALA A 77 26.34 4.08 13.28
CA ALA A 77 25.12 4.18 14.09
C ALA A 77 23.93 4.73 13.29
N ALA A 78 24.15 5.77 12.47
CA ALA A 78 23.11 6.33 11.59
C ALA A 78 22.60 5.29 10.57
N LEU A 79 23.49 4.56 9.90
CA LEU A 79 23.11 3.52 8.94
C LEU A 79 22.34 2.37 9.61
N ARG A 80 22.70 2.00 10.85
CA ARG A 80 21.94 1.01 11.62
C ARG A 80 20.55 1.52 12.00
N GLN A 81 20.42 2.81 12.32
CA GLN A 81 19.12 3.42 12.56
C GLN A 81 18.27 3.37 11.28
N GLU A 82 18.87 3.66 10.12
CA GLU A 82 18.18 3.61 8.84
C GLU A 82 17.65 2.20 8.52
N ILE A 83 18.44 1.15 8.80
CA ILE A 83 17.96 -0.24 8.72
C ILE A 83 16.70 -0.45 9.58
N GLN A 84 16.70 0.02 10.83
CA GLN A 84 15.55 -0.13 11.72
C GLN A 84 14.32 0.64 11.22
N GLU A 85 14.50 1.80 10.60
CA GLU A 85 13.39 2.56 10.01
C GLU A 85 12.81 1.86 8.78
N VAL A 86 13.66 1.27 7.92
CA VAL A 86 13.22 0.44 6.79
C VAL A 86 12.42 -0.77 7.29
N GLU A 87 12.96 -1.52 8.24
CA GLU A 87 12.30 -2.70 8.84
C GLU A 87 10.94 -2.32 9.45
N ARG A 88 10.87 -1.20 10.19
CA ARG A 88 9.62 -0.71 10.79
C ARG A 88 8.59 -0.28 9.73
N SER A 89 9.02 0.45 8.72
CA SER A 89 8.16 0.94 7.64
C SER A 89 7.56 -0.24 6.85
N VAL A 90 8.38 -1.23 6.50
CA VAL A 90 7.92 -2.43 5.79
C VAL A 90 7.00 -3.27 6.67
N ALA A 91 7.34 -3.48 7.95
CA ALA A 91 6.48 -4.22 8.87
C ALA A 91 5.09 -3.56 9.00
N HIS A 92 5.02 -2.23 9.09
CA HIS A 92 3.76 -1.50 9.12
C HIS A 92 2.96 -1.69 7.83
N ARG A 93 3.62 -1.62 6.66
CA ARG A 93 2.96 -1.86 5.37
C ARG A 93 2.42 -3.29 5.24
N ILE A 94 3.18 -4.28 5.66
CA ILE A 94 2.76 -5.69 5.64
C ILE A 94 1.57 -5.90 6.60
N ALA A 95 1.63 -5.37 7.81
CA ALA A 95 0.53 -5.45 8.77
C ALA A 95 -0.75 -4.81 8.22
N TYR A 96 -0.64 -3.66 7.56
CA TYR A 96 -1.76 -3.04 6.85
C TYR A 96 -2.32 -3.95 5.75
N LEU A 97 -1.47 -4.52 4.88
CA LEU A 97 -1.91 -5.42 3.80
C LEU A 97 -2.58 -6.68 4.35
N GLN A 98 -2.07 -7.22 5.46
CA GLN A 98 -2.65 -8.37 6.15
C GLN A 98 -3.97 -8.05 6.86
N SER A 99 -4.23 -6.78 7.17
CA SER A 99 -5.51 -6.33 7.75
C SER A 99 -6.64 -6.22 6.72
N ILE A 100 -6.33 -6.33 5.43
CA ILE A 100 -7.34 -6.36 4.37
C ILE A 100 -8.04 -7.73 4.41
N ASP A 101 -9.36 -7.71 4.54
CA ASP A 101 -10.16 -8.93 4.51
C ASP A 101 -10.05 -9.59 3.12
N PRO A 102 -9.64 -10.87 3.03
CA PRO A 102 -9.57 -11.59 1.75
C PRO A 102 -10.88 -11.63 0.98
N GLN A 103 -12.04 -11.51 1.64
CA GLN A 103 -13.33 -11.41 0.96
C GLN A 103 -13.52 -10.03 0.32
N GLU A 104 -13.09 -8.94 0.97
CA GLU A 104 -13.14 -7.59 0.39
C GLU A 104 -12.24 -7.49 -0.84
N GLU A 105 -11.01 -8.03 -0.77
CA GLU A 105 -10.10 -8.08 -1.92
C GLU A 105 -10.73 -8.84 -3.10
N ARG A 106 -11.33 -10.01 -2.84
CA ARG A 106 -12.02 -10.80 -3.88
C ARG A 106 -13.22 -10.05 -4.48
N ASN A 107 -14.02 -9.38 -3.66
CA ASN A 107 -15.17 -8.63 -4.13
C ASN A 107 -14.73 -7.45 -4.99
N VAL A 108 -13.74 -6.67 -4.54
CA VAL A 108 -13.18 -5.56 -5.33
C VAL A 108 -12.56 -6.07 -6.63
N HIS A 109 -11.85 -7.19 -6.61
CA HIS A 109 -11.34 -7.83 -7.83
C HIS A 109 -12.46 -8.24 -8.78
N SER A 110 -13.57 -8.80 -8.28
CA SER A 110 -14.72 -9.16 -9.11
C SER A 110 -15.42 -7.94 -9.74
N CYS A 111 -15.34 -6.78 -9.08
CA CYS A 111 -15.91 -5.52 -9.54
C CYS A 111 -14.90 -4.63 -10.27
N LEU A 112 -13.67 -5.08 -10.53
CA LEU A 112 -12.58 -4.24 -11.01
C LEU A 112 -12.92 -3.49 -12.30
N SER A 113 -13.54 -4.17 -13.27
CA SER A 113 -13.96 -3.57 -14.53
C SER A 113 -15.03 -2.49 -14.37
N LEU A 114 -15.94 -2.64 -13.41
CA LEU A 114 -16.97 -1.65 -13.10
C LEU A 114 -16.36 -0.41 -12.45
N ILE A 115 -15.41 -0.60 -11.54
CA ILE A 115 -14.67 0.48 -10.88
C ILE A 115 -13.83 1.24 -11.93
N ASP A 116 -13.12 0.53 -12.80
CA ASP A 116 -12.35 1.13 -13.90
C ASP A 116 -13.24 1.96 -14.84
N ALA A 117 -14.41 1.42 -15.22
CA ALA A 117 -15.36 2.11 -16.09
C ALA A 117 -15.93 3.38 -15.43
N HIS A 118 -16.19 3.34 -14.13
CA HIS A 118 -16.61 4.52 -13.37
C HIS A 118 -15.56 5.64 -13.46
N PHE A 119 -14.28 5.33 -13.24
CA PHE A 119 -13.20 6.33 -13.35
C PHE A 119 -12.97 6.83 -14.76
N ALA A 120 -13.10 5.97 -15.77
CA ALA A 120 -13.02 6.39 -17.17
C ALA A 120 -14.11 7.42 -17.51
N ASN A 121 -15.32 7.24 -16.97
CA ASN A 121 -16.45 8.16 -17.18
C ASN A 121 -16.31 9.49 -16.43
N LEU A 122 -15.60 9.52 -15.30
CA LEU A 122 -15.27 10.77 -14.61
C LEU A 122 -14.27 11.61 -15.43
N GLY A 123 -13.37 10.98 -16.19
CA GLY A 123 -12.39 11.65 -17.04
C GLY A 123 -12.94 12.18 -18.37
N THR A 124 -14.16 11.83 -18.76
CA THR A 124 -14.81 12.24 -20.02
C THR A 124 -15.87 13.32 -19.85
N SER A 125 -16.05 13.88 -18.65
CA SER A 125 -16.99 15.00 -18.45
C SER A 125 -16.49 16.24 -19.19
N PRO A 126 -17.19 16.72 -20.25
CA PRO A 126 -16.82 17.97 -20.90
C PRO A 126 -17.03 19.11 -19.89
N ALA A 127 -16.01 19.97 -19.77
CA ALA A 127 -16.09 21.26 -19.10
C ALA A 127 -17.12 22.17 -19.78
#